data_AF-A0A9X0JQD0-F1
#
_entry.id   AF-A0A9X0JQD0-F1
#
_cell.length_a   1.000
_cell.length_b   1.000
_cell.length_c   1.000
_cell.angle_alpha   90.00
_cell.angle_beta   90.00
_cell.angle_gamma   90.00
#
_symmetry.space_group_name_H-M   'P 1'
#
loop_
_entity.id
_entity.type
_entity.pdbx_description
1 polymer ?
#
loop_
_entity_poly.entity_id
_entity_poly.type
_entity_poly.pdbx_seq_one_letter_code
_entity_poly.pdbx_strand_id
1 'polypeptide(L)'
;MKFVERPFYNIKEFDFGAVVWTIIFFVAPMVFWIIPAQAHMGLTEAMAYLFSLDFYTETTVSTNMLSQIQNKTSYLLNFGKVVVWILSISALLIFLFKKPKALK
;
A
#
# COMPACT_ATOMS: atom_id res chain seq x y z
N MET A 1 -23.80 17.65 10.93
CA MET A 1 -22.59 17.81 10.10
C MET A 1 -22.76 17.05 8.79
N LYS A 2 -22.53 17.71 7.64
CA LYS A 2 -22.68 17.05 6.34
C LYS A 2 -21.55 16.03 6.14
N PHE A 3 -21.83 14.92 5.46
CA PHE A 3 -20.83 13.85 5.21
C PHE A 3 -19.55 14.40 4.56
N VAL A 4 -19.70 15.37 3.67
CA VAL A 4 -18.64 16.05 2.93
C VAL A 4 -17.71 16.89 3.82
N GLU A 5 -18.19 17.34 4.98
CA GLU A 5 -17.39 18.17 5.90
C GLU A 5 -16.47 17.31 6.78
N ARG A 6 -16.75 16.00 6.93
CA ARG A 6 -16.06 15.11 7.88
C ARG A 6 -14.53 15.04 7.70
N PRO A 7 -14.00 14.98 6.46
CA PRO A 7 -12.56 14.97 6.23
C PRO A 7 -11.84 16.16 6.87
N PHE A 8 -12.40 17.37 6.77
CA PHE A 8 -11.78 18.58 7.29
C PHE A 8 -11.64 18.60 8.81
N TYR A 9 -12.53 17.91 9.52
CA TYR A 9 -12.48 17.81 10.99
C TYR A 9 -11.54 16.69 11.41
N ASN A 10 -11.61 15.53 10.75
CA ASN A 10 -10.74 14.39 11.06
C ASN A 10 -9.25 14.67 10.75
N ILE A 11 -8.92 15.54 9.80
CA ILE A 11 -7.52 15.93 9.51
C ILE A 11 -6.94 16.85 10.60
N LYS A 12 -7.79 17.70 11.21
CA LYS A 12 -7.35 18.69 12.21
C LYS A 12 -7.17 18.10 13.60
N GLU A 13 -7.78 16.95 13.87
CA GLU A 13 -7.67 16.26 15.15
C GLU A 13 -6.46 15.32 15.16
N PHE A 14 -5.52 15.54 16.08
CA PHE A 14 -4.49 14.56 16.36
C PHE A 14 -5.10 13.38 17.13
N ASP A 15 -5.39 12.29 16.43
CA ASP A 15 -6.00 11.09 16.99
C ASP A 15 -4.96 9.96 17.07
N PHE A 16 -4.60 9.53 18.29
CA PHE A 16 -3.69 8.40 18.50
C PHE A 16 -4.19 7.11 17.81
N GLY A 17 -5.51 6.94 17.71
CA GLY A 17 -6.11 5.86 16.94
C GLY A 17 -5.81 5.96 15.44
N ALA A 18 -5.69 7.18 14.90
CA ALA A 18 -5.27 7.40 13.51
C ALA A 18 -3.80 7.06 13.30
N VAL A 19 -2.95 7.34 14.29
CA VAL A 19 -1.52 6.97 14.25
C VAL A 19 -1.38 5.45 14.18
N VAL A 20 -2.02 4.73 15.10
CA VAL A 20 -2.03 3.25 15.10
C VAL A 20 -2.63 2.69 13.80
N TRP A 21 -3.73 3.28 13.32
CA TRP A 21 -4.37 2.88 12.07
C TRP A 21 -3.44 3.08 10.86
N THR A 22 -2.74 4.20 10.79
CA THR A 22 -1.76 4.49 9.72
C THR A 22 -0.61 3.50 9.78
N ILE A 23 -0.12 3.15 10.96
CA ILE A 23 0.95 2.15 11.08
C ILE A 23 0.48 0.79 10.57
N ILE A 24 -0.70 0.34 10.99
CA ILE A 24 -1.21 -1.00 10.65
C ILE A 24 -1.61 -1.14 9.18
N PHE A 25 -2.25 -0.12 8.60
CA PHE A 25 -2.83 -0.21 7.26
C PHE A 25 -2.01 0.44 6.16
N PHE A 26 -0.98 1.23 6.52
CA PHE A 26 -0.14 1.92 5.55
C PHE A 26 1.33 1.52 5.73
N VAL A 27 1.93 1.85 6.88
CA VAL A 27 3.38 1.68 7.07
C VAL A 27 3.80 0.21 7.10
N ALA A 28 3.17 -0.62 7.93
CA ALA A 28 3.54 -2.03 8.08
C ALA A 28 3.33 -2.84 6.79
N PRO A 29 2.20 -2.72 6.06
CA PRO A 29 2.03 -3.39 4.78
C PRO A 29 3.05 -2.94 3.75
N MET A 30 3.39 -1.65 3.70
CA MET A 30 4.41 -1.14 2.78
C MET A 30 5.80 -1.70 3.08
N VAL A 31 6.24 -1.65 4.34
CA VAL A 31 7.53 -2.21 4.76
C VAL A 31 7.58 -3.71 4.51
N PHE A 32 6.49 -4.42 4.81
CA PHE A 32 6.39 -5.85 4.56
C PHE A 32 6.48 -6.16 3.06
N TRP A 33 5.88 -5.33 2.20
CA TRP A 33 5.89 -5.53 0.75
C TRP A 33 7.20 -5.13 0.06
N ILE A 34 8.03 -4.32 0.71
CA ILE A 34 9.38 -4.00 0.23
C ILE A 34 10.27 -5.25 0.25
N ILE A 35 10.14 -6.12 1.26
CA ILE A 35 10.98 -7.33 1.42
C ILE A 35 10.94 -8.23 0.18
N PRO A 36 9.76 -8.70 -0.32
CA PRO A 36 9.72 -9.51 -1.54
C PRO A 36 10.16 -8.72 -2.78
N ALA A 37 9.94 -7.40 -2.83
CA ALA A 37 10.40 -6.57 -3.95
C ALA A 37 11.93 -6.50 -4.03
N GLN A 38 12.62 -6.49 -2.89
CA GLN A 38 14.08 -6.50 -2.82
C GLN A 38 14.72 -7.77 -3.41
N ALA A 39 13.95 -8.84 -3.65
CA ALA A 39 14.44 -10.01 -4.38
C ALA A 39 14.67 -9.76 -5.87
N HIS A 40 14.09 -8.68 -6.43
CA HIS A 40 14.15 -8.34 -7.86
C HIS A 40 14.81 -6.99 -8.15
N MET A 41 14.92 -6.10 -7.14
CA MET A 41 15.44 -4.75 -7.31
C MET A 41 16.10 -4.23 -6.03
N GLY A 42 16.89 -3.16 -6.13
CA GLY A 42 17.49 -2.52 -4.94
C GLY A 42 16.44 -1.93 -3.98
N LEU A 43 16.83 -1.59 -2.75
CA LEU A 43 15.90 -0.99 -1.77
C LEU A 43 15.21 0.29 -2.30
N THR A 44 15.99 1.20 -2.89
CA THR A 44 15.48 2.45 -3.45
C THR A 44 14.52 2.21 -4.61
N GLU A 45 14.83 1.23 -5.45
CA GLU A 45 13.98 0.83 -6.58
C GLU A 45 12.70 0.14 -6.10
N ALA A 46 12.78 -0.71 -5.07
CA ALA A 46 11.62 -1.36 -4.44
C ALA A 46 10.66 -0.34 -3.84
N MET A 47 11.18 0.68 -3.18
CA MET A 47 10.39 1.81 -2.70
C MET A 47 9.77 2.58 -3.87
N ALA A 48 10.56 2.96 -4.88
CA ALA A 48 10.06 3.68 -6.06
C ALA A 48 8.97 2.89 -6.79
N TYR A 49 9.15 1.58 -6.96
CA TYR A 49 8.18 0.66 -7.53
C TYR A 49 6.89 0.61 -6.72
N LEU A 50 6.98 0.54 -5.38
CA LEU A 50 5.77 0.49 -4.54
C LEU A 50 4.92 1.76 -4.71
N PHE A 51 5.56 2.92 -4.87
CA PHE A 51 4.89 4.22 -5.01
C PHE A 51 4.60 4.66 -6.45
N SER A 52 5.12 3.96 -7.47
CA SER A 52 4.82 4.26 -8.88
C SER A 52 3.45 3.71 -9.30
N LEU A 53 2.95 4.10 -10.47
CA LEU A 53 1.81 3.44 -11.11
C LEU A 53 2.24 2.28 -12.03
N ASP A 54 3.54 2.11 -12.24
CA ASP A 54 4.08 1.13 -13.17
C ASP A 54 4.06 -0.28 -12.56
N PHE A 55 3.77 -1.28 -13.39
CA PHE A 55 3.88 -2.68 -13.00
C PHE A 55 5.29 -3.19 -13.30
N TYR A 56 5.79 -4.03 -12.40
CA TYR A 56 7.05 -4.72 -12.64
C TYR A 56 6.86 -5.68 -13.81
N THR A 57 7.71 -5.54 -14.81
CA THR A 57 7.68 -6.35 -16.04
C THR A 57 9.07 -6.94 -16.25
N GLU A 58 9.17 -8.26 -16.26
CA GLU A 58 10.40 -8.94 -16.67
C GLU A 58 10.34 -9.27 -18.16
N THR A 59 11.48 -9.17 -18.83
CA THR A 59 11.65 -9.74 -20.18
C THR A 59 11.48 -11.25 -20.08
N THR A 60 10.36 -11.75 -20.60
CA THR A 60 10.01 -13.18 -20.61
C THR A 60 10.95 -13.93 -21.55
N VAL A 61 12.08 -14.44 -21.02
CA VAL A 61 12.96 -15.36 -21.75
C VAL A 61 12.70 -16.80 -21.26
N SER A 62 12.59 -17.73 -22.20
CA SER A 62 11.74 -18.92 -22.12
C SER A 62 12.31 -20.17 -21.40
N THR A 63 11.36 -21.01 -20.95
CA THR A 63 11.34 -22.51 -20.92
C THR A 63 12.13 -23.33 -19.88
N ASN A 64 12.69 -22.75 -18.83
CA ASN A 64 13.29 -23.52 -17.72
C ASN A 64 12.55 -23.28 -16.39
N MET A 65 12.51 -24.28 -15.50
CA MET A 65 11.72 -24.26 -14.26
C MET A 65 11.98 -23.01 -13.40
N LEU A 66 13.23 -22.50 -13.41
CA LEU A 66 13.61 -21.28 -12.72
C LEU A 66 12.91 -20.02 -13.28
N SER A 67 12.80 -19.88 -14.60
CA SER A 67 12.07 -18.78 -15.25
C SER A 67 10.58 -18.78 -14.90
N GLN A 68 9.97 -19.95 -14.72
CA GLN A 68 8.57 -20.05 -14.30
C GLN A 68 8.35 -19.58 -12.86
N ILE A 69 9.32 -19.86 -11.97
CA ILE A 69 9.29 -19.38 -10.58
C ILE A 69 9.43 -17.86 -10.55
N GLN A 70 10.40 -17.30 -11.28
CA GLN A 70 10.59 -15.85 -11.37
C GLN A 70 9.35 -15.13 -11.92
N ASN A 71 8.74 -15.66 -12.99
CA ASN A 71 7.50 -15.12 -13.54
C ASN A 71 6.35 -15.11 -12.50
N LYS A 72 6.18 -16.18 -11.72
CA LYS A 72 5.15 -16.24 -10.66
C LYS A 72 5.42 -15.21 -9.55
N THR A 73 6.68 -14.99 -9.20
CA THR A 73 7.06 -13.97 -8.21
C THR A 73 6.78 -12.56 -8.73
N SER A 74 7.02 -12.28 -10.01
CA SER A 74 6.68 -11.00 -10.66
C SER A 74 5.17 -10.71 -10.63
N TYR A 75 4.32 -11.72 -10.87
CA TYR A 75 2.88 -11.57 -10.68
C TYR A 75 2.50 -11.30 -9.22
N LEU A 76 3.13 -11.98 -8.27
CA LEU A 76 2.90 -11.77 -6.84
C LEU A 76 3.25 -10.33 -6.42
N LEU A 77 4.37 -9.80 -6.91
CA LEU A 77 4.80 -8.41 -6.64
C LEU A 77 3.77 -7.39 -7.11
N ASN A 78 3.27 -7.54 -8.34
CA ASN A 78 2.25 -6.67 -8.91
C ASN A 78 0.92 -6.80 -8.16
N PHE A 79 0.49 -8.04 -7.88
CA PHE A 79 -0.74 -8.30 -7.16
C PHE A 79 -0.73 -7.67 -5.77
N GLY A 80 0.31 -7.90 -4.98
CA GLY A 80 0.31 -7.33 -3.64
C GLY A 80 0.59 -5.83 -3.59
N LYS A 81 1.27 -5.25 -4.60
CA LYS A 81 1.27 -3.79 -4.76
C LYS A 81 -0.16 -3.26 -4.85
N VAL A 82 -0.99 -3.86 -5.72
CA VAL A 82 -2.40 -3.48 -5.85
C VAL A 82 -3.15 -3.66 -4.53
N VAL A 83 -2.95 -4.78 -3.83
CA VAL A 83 -3.58 -5.03 -2.52
C VAL A 83 -3.18 -3.97 -1.49
N VAL A 84 -1.89 -3.64 -1.37
CA VAL A 84 -1.39 -2.61 -0.43
C VAL A 84 -2.02 -1.26 -0.75
N TRP A 85 -2.14 -0.88 -2.02
CA TRP A 85 -2.79 0.36 -2.43
C TRP A 85 -4.29 0.37 -2.13
N ILE A 86 -5.01 -0.72 -2.42
CA ILE A 86 -6.45 -0.83 -2.11
C ILE A 86 -6.69 -0.71 -0.61
N LEU A 87 -5.88 -1.40 0.21
CA LEU A 87 -5.95 -1.31 1.67
C LEU A 87 -5.66 0.10 2.16
N SER A 88 -4.62 0.74 1.62
CA SER A 88 -4.23 2.12 1.95
C SER A 88 -5.33 3.13 1.64
N ILE A 89 -5.90 3.08 0.43
CA ILE A 89 -7.00 3.96 0.01
C ILE A 89 -8.24 3.72 0.87
N SER A 90 -8.59 2.45 1.10
CA SER A 90 -9.76 2.10 1.92
C SER A 90 -9.61 2.61 3.35
N ALA A 91 -8.43 2.42 3.95
CA ALA A 91 -8.11 2.91 5.28
C ALA A 91 -8.17 4.43 5.37
N LEU A 92 -7.63 5.15 4.37
CA LEU A 92 -7.71 6.60 4.27
C LEU A 92 -9.17 7.08 4.19
N LEU A 93 -9.98 6.47 3.34
CA LEU A 93 -11.39 6.82 3.21
C LEU A 93 -12.17 6.59 4.51
N ILE A 94 -11.95 5.45 5.18
CA ILE A 94 -12.57 5.18 6.49
C ILE A 94 -12.16 6.27 7.50
N PHE A 95 -10.88 6.61 7.55
CA PHE A 95 -10.38 7.63 8.47
C PHE A 95 -10.98 9.01 8.18
N LEU A 96 -11.02 9.45 6.93
CA LEU A 96 -11.53 10.77 6.54
C LEU A 96 -13.04 10.90 6.79
N PHE A 97 -13.81 9.82 6.60
CA PHE A 97 -15.28 9.88 6.66
C PHE A 97 -15.90 9.32 7.95
N LYS A 98 -15.09 8.84 8.90
CA LYS A 98 -15.56 8.48 10.24
C LYS A 98 -16.20 9.67 10.95
N LYS A 99 -17.05 9.41 11.94
CA LYS A 99 -17.59 10.47 12.80
C LYS A 99 -16.46 11.11 13.62
N PRO A 100 -16.27 12.45 13.59
CA PRO A 100 -15.23 13.13 14.36
C PRO A 100 -15.39 12.90 15.86
N LYS A 101 -14.27 12.83 16.60
CA LYS A 101 -14.30 12.56 18.04
C LYS A 101 -14.65 13.81 18.85
N ALA A 102 -14.32 15.01 18.38
CA ALA A 102 -14.70 16.26 19.05
C ALA A 102 -16.22 16.53 19.09
N LEU A 103 -17.02 15.71 18.40
CA LEU A 103 -18.48 15.82 18.34
C LEU A 103 -19.18 14.63 19.04
N LYS A 104 -18.46 13.85 19.84
CA LYS A 104 -19.04 12.81 20.70
C LYS A 104 -19.53 13.37 22.03
#